data_AF-A0A109FCW4-F1
#
_entry.id   AF-A0A109FCW4-F1
#
_cell.length_a   1.000
_cell.length_b   1.000
_cell.length_c   1.000
_cell.angle_alpha   90.00
_cell.angle_beta   90.00
_cell.angle_gamma   90.00
#
_symmetry.space_group_name_H-M   'P 1'
#
loop_
_entity.id
_entity.type
_entity.pdbx_description
1 polymer ?
#
loop_
_entity_poly.entity_id
_entity_poly.type
_entity_poly.pdbx_seq_one_letter_code
_entity_poly.pdbx_strand_id
1 'polypeptide(L)'
;MDYSPRHAQPVTLAQLRQLEPELLTGEIARLENSLQHLEASNVELRAWAGIESSAGKPEDGTTTTTTTTTDDDEQLDEGSKREFAEAVRENEETIASQRERLTMIRLALEEKVGVDAANPHYERATAA
;
A
#
# COMPACT_ATOMS: atom_id res chain seq x y z
N MET A 1 9.54 7.83 -21.86
CA MET A 1 9.33 6.36 -21.86
C MET A 1 7.84 6.05 -21.97
N ASP A 2 7.44 4.94 -22.60
CA ASP A 2 6.03 4.52 -22.63
C ASP A 2 5.79 3.45 -21.57
N TYR A 3 5.00 3.78 -20.55
CA TYR A 3 4.56 2.85 -19.51
C TYR A 3 3.08 2.51 -19.72
N SER A 4 2.75 1.22 -19.66
CA SER A 4 1.37 0.73 -19.75
C SER A 4 0.95 0.10 -18.42
N PRO A 5 -0.04 0.68 -17.71
CA PRO A 5 -0.57 0.07 -16.48
C PRO A 5 -1.33 -1.22 -16.77
N ARG A 6 -1.40 -2.13 -15.80
CA ARG A 6 -2.19 -3.37 -15.91
C ARG A 6 -3.61 -3.18 -15.39
N HIS A 7 -3.80 -2.26 -14.45
CA HIS A 7 -5.10 -1.92 -13.89
C HIS A 7 -5.68 -0.68 -14.60
N ALA A 8 -7.01 -0.57 -14.59
CA ALA A 8 -7.67 0.64 -15.07
C ALA A 8 -7.25 1.85 -14.21
N GLN A 9 -6.86 2.93 -14.88
CA GLN A 9 -6.41 4.16 -14.24
C GLN A 9 -7.36 5.30 -14.60
N PRO A 10 -7.66 6.23 -13.67
CA PRO A 10 -8.51 7.38 -13.95
C PRO A 10 -7.84 8.41 -14.86
N VAL A 11 -6.52 8.32 -15.03
CA VAL A 11 -5.71 9.20 -15.85
C VAL A 11 -4.65 8.39 -16.60
N THR A 12 -4.27 8.89 -17.77
CA THR A 12 -3.19 8.33 -18.59
C THR A 12 -1.86 9.02 -18.30
N LEU A 13 -0.74 8.36 -18.62
CA LEU A 13 0.58 8.97 -18.55
C LEU A 13 0.69 10.26 -19.39
N ALA A 14 0.05 10.28 -20.56
CA ALA A 14 0.02 11.45 -21.44
C ALA A 14 -0.70 12.66 -20.79
N GLN A 15 -1.76 12.42 -20.02
CA GLN A 15 -2.44 13.48 -19.26
C GLN A 15 -1.59 13.96 -18.07
N LEU A 16 -0.93 13.04 -17.35
CA LEU A 16 -0.04 13.39 -16.24
C LEU A 16 1.12 14.29 -16.69
N ARG A 17 1.65 14.07 -17.91
CA ARG A 17 2.65 14.93 -18.54
C ARG A 17 2.20 16.38 -18.76
N GLN A 18 0.90 16.66 -18.72
CA GLN A 18 0.37 18.02 -18.91
C GLN A 18 0.18 18.77 -17.58
N LEU A 19 0.23 18.08 -16.44
CA LEU A 19 0.02 18.68 -15.12
C LEU A 19 1.26 19.42 -14.59
N GLU A 20 1.08 20.36 -13.69
CA GLU A 20 2.17 21.08 -13.03
C GLU A 20 2.93 20.17 -12.04
N PRO A 21 4.27 20.32 -11.91
CA PRO A 21 5.07 19.51 -10.98
C PRO A 21 4.55 19.50 -9.53
N GLU A 22 4.01 20.63 -9.06
CA GLU A 22 3.47 20.81 -7.71
C GLU A 22 2.19 19.98 -7.50
N LEU A 23 1.38 19.81 -8.55
CA LEU A 23 0.20 18.94 -8.50
C LEU A 23 0.60 17.47 -8.47
N LEU A 24 1.66 17.10 -9.21
CA LEU A 24 2.20 15.74 -9.23
C LEU A 24 2.81 15.36 -7.88
N THR A 25 3.58 16.25 -7.24
CA THR A 25 4.16 16.00 -5.91
C THR A 25 3.08 15.92 -4.83
N GLY A 26 2.07 16.79 -4.89
CA GLY A 26 0.91 16.70 -4.00
C GLY A 26 0.14 15.38 -4.16
N GLU A 27 -0.01 14.89 -5.39
CA GLU A 27 -0.65 13.59 -5.64
C GLU A 27 0.22 12.42 -5.17
N ILE A 28 1.55 12.48 -5.33
CA ILE A 28 2.48 11.48 -4.75
C ILE A 28 2.25 11.36 -3.24
N ALA A 29 2.25 12.47 -2.51
CA ALA A 29 2.06 12.46 -1.06
C ALA A 29 0.69 11.89 -0.65
N ARG A 30 -0.37 12.22 -1.39
CA ARG A 30 -1.71 11.64 -1.15
C ARG A 30 -1.74 10.13 -1.39
N LEU A 31 -1.15 9.66 -2.49
CA LEU A 31 -1.11 8.23 -2.81
C LEU A 31 -0.26 7.46 -1.81
N GLU A 32 0.89 7.98 -1.39
CA GLU A 32 1.75 7.36 -0.38
C GLU A 32 1.03 7.23 0.97
N ASN A 33 0.31 8.28 1.39
CA ASN A 33 -0.51 8.21 2.60
C ASN A 33 -1.66 7.19 2.46
N SER A 34 -2.38 7.17 1.33
CA SER A 34 -3.42 6.18 1.07
C SER A 34 -2.88 4.75 1.08
N LEU A 35 -1.72 4.52 0.47
CA LEU A 35 -1.06 3.21 0.46
C LEU A 35 -0.67 2.77 1.87
N GLN A 36 -0.09 3.67 2.66
CA GLN A 36 0.25 3.39 4.06
C GLN A 36 -0.98 2.98 4.87
N HIS A 37 -2.10 3.69 4.71
CA HIS A 37 -3.35 3.36 5.40
C HIS A 37 -3.93 2.01 4.94
N LEU A 38 -3.93 1.73 3.64
CA LEU A 38 -4.40 0.45 3.11
C LEU A 38 -3.52 -0.72 3.57
N GLU A 39 -2.20 -0.52 3.62
CA GLU A 39 -1.25 -1.52 4.11
C GLU A 39 -1.43 -1.78 5.61
N ALA A 40 -1.59 -0.72 6.42
CA ALA A 40 -1.87 -0.85 7.85
C ALA A 40 -3.20 -1.58 8.09
N SER A 41 -4.25 -1.19 7.36
CA SER A 41 -5.55 -1.86 7.42
C SER A 41 -5.44 -3.34 7.03
N ASN A 42 -4.66 -3.68 6.00
CA ASN A 42 -4.45 -5.07 5.60
C ASN A 42 -3.69 -5.89 6.66
N VAL A 43 -2.75 -5.28 7.39
CA VAL A 43 -2.08 -5.96 8.51
C VAL A 43 -3.10 -6.32 9.60
N GLU A 44 -3.97 -5.39 9.97
CA GLU A 44 -5.02 -5.61 10.97
C GLU A 44 -6.03 -6.66 10.48
N LEU A 45 -6.57 -6.50 9.26
CA LEU A 45 -7.58 -7.41 8.69
C LEU A 45 -7.04 -8.84 8.54
N ARG A 46 -5.77 -9.02 8.18
CA ARG A 46 -5.15 -10.36 8.13
C ARG A 46 -5.06 -11.01 9.50
N ALA A 47 -4.78 -10.24 10.55
CA ALA A 47 -4.78 -10.76 11.92
C ALA A 47 -6.19 -11.25 12.31
N TRP A 48 -7.24 -10.46 12.01
CA TRP A 48 -8.63 -10.85 12.25
C TRP A 48 -9.10 -12.04 11.41
N ALA A 49 -8.65 -12.13 10.16
CA ALA A 49 -8.94 -13.25 9.27
C ALA A 49 -8.20 -14.55 9.65
N GLY A 50 -7.28 -14.51 10.62
CA GLY A 50 -6.40 -15.65 10.94
C GLY A 50 -5.41 -15.99 9.83
N ILE A 51 -5.15 -15.05 8.92
CA ILE A 51 -4.13 -15.15 7.87
C ILE A 51 -2.80 -14.71 8.51
N GLU A 52 -2.24 -15.53 9.39
CA GLU A 52 -0.86 -15.32 9.82
C GLU A 52 0.06 -15.53 8.61
N SER A 53 0.96 -14.57 8.37
CA SER A 53 2.06 -14.76 7.43
C SER A 53 2.80 -16.02 7.85
N SER A 54 2.80 -17.05 7.00
CA SER A 54 3.48 -18.33 7.23
C SER A 54 5.01 -18.24 7.29
N ALA A 55 5.57 -17.05 7.51
CA ALA A 55 7.00 -16.81 7.66
C ALA A 55 7.43 -17.11 9.11
N GLY A 56 7.61 -18.40 9.38
CA GLY A 56 8.45 -18.89 10.47
C GLY A 56 7.72 -19.26 11.75
N LYS A 57 7.30 -20.53 11.84
CA LYS A 57 7.32 -21.22 13.13
C LYS A 57 8.50 -22.20 13.09
N PRO A 58 9.53 -22.06 13.95
CA PRO A 58 10.47 -23.15 14.14
C PRO A 58 9.68 -24.32 14.70
N GLU A 59 9.78 -25.44 13.99
CA GLU A 59 9.34 -26.76 14.40
C GLU A 59 10.19 -27.24 15.59
N ASP A 60 9.89 -26.76 16.79
CA ASP A 60 10.31 -27.47 17.99
C ASP A 60 9.07 -28.03 18.70
N GLY A 61 9.06 -29.35 18.80
CA GLY A 61 7.93 -30.19 19.19
C GLY A 61 7.59 -30.12 20.67
N THR A 62 7.32 -28.92 21.19
CA THR A 62 6.66 -28.74 22.48
C THR A 62 5.35 -28.02 22.25
N THR A 63 4.26 -28.78 22.24
CA THR A 63 2.90 -28.28 22.35
C THR A 63 2.72 -27.63 23.72
N THR A 64 3.21 -26.40 23.87
CA THR A 64 2.77 -25.49 24.91
C THR A 64 1.47 -24.90 24.43
N THR A 65 0.38 -25.59 24.75
CA THR A 65 -0.96 -24.98 24.79
C THR A 65 -0.91 -23.89 25.85
N THR A 66 -0.53 -22.68 25.45
CA THR A 66 -0.78 -21.48 26.26
C THR A 66 -2.28 -21.22 26.20
N THR A 67 -3.01 -21.91 27.07
CA THR A 67 -4.34 -21.51 27.51
C THR A 67 -4.17 -20.19 28.25
N THR A 68 -4.29 -19.07 27.53
CA THR A 68 -4.65 -17.80 28.16
C THR A 68 -6.17 -17.82 28.29
N THR A 69 -6.63 -18.16 29.49
CA THR A 69 -7.97 -17.86 29.95
C THR A 69 -8.16 -16.34 29.96
N THR A 70 -8.78 -15.82 28.92
CA THR A 70 -9.55 -14.58 28.99
C THR A 70 -10.97 -14.95 28.59
N ASP A 71 -11.82 -15.07 29.60
CA ASP A 71 -13.27 -15.23 29.46
C ASP A 71 -13.86 -13.95 28.84
N ASP A 72 -13.78 -13.81 27.50
CA ASP A 72 -14.60 -12.96 26.59
C ASP A 72 -13.99 -12.99 25.16
N ASP A 73 -13.45 -14.15 24.72
CA ASP A 73 -13.05 -14.34 23.32
C ASP A 73 -14.32 -14.53 22.48
N GLU A 74 -14.88 -13.44 21.95
CA GLU A 74 -15.77 -13.49 20.79
C GLU A 74 -14.93 -14.05 19.62
N GLN A 75 -14.79 -15.38 19.58
CA GLN A 75 -14.23 -16.08 18.43
C GLN A 75 -15.07 -15.68 17.23
N LEU A 76 -14.50 -14.85 16.37
CA LEU A 76 -15.12 -14.46 15.11
C LEU A 76 -15.59 -15.71 14.39
N ASP A 77 -16.84 -15.71 13.96
CA ASP A 77 -17.37 -16.81 13.18
C ASP A 77 -16.65 -16.89 11.82
N GLU A 78 -16.74 -18.07 11.19
CA GLU A 78 -16.08 -18.32 9.90
C GLU A 78 -16.61 -17.42 8.76
N GLY A 79 -17.80 -16.83 8.91
CA GLY A 79 -18.31 -15.80 8.01
C GLY A 79 -17.55 -14.49 8.19
N SER A 80 -17.39 -14.01 9.42
CA SER A 80 -16.63 -12.80 9.74
C SER A 80 -15.17 -12.87 9.26
N LYS A 81 -14.49 -14.00 9.50
CA LYS A 81 -13.11 -14.22 9.00
C LYS A 81 -13.01 -14.15 7.48
N ARG A 82 -14.02 -14.69 6.78
CA ARG A 82 -14.09 -14.65 5.31
C ARG A 82 -14.29 -13.24 4.79
N GLU A 83 -15.15 -12.45 5.44
CA GLU A 83 -15.35 -11.04 5.10
C GLU A 83 -14.06 -10.24 5.24
N PHE A 84 -13.30 -10.44 6.33
CA PHE A 84 -11.99 -9.81 6.50
C PHE A 84 -10.99 -10.23 5.41
N ALA A 85 -10.98 -11.51 5.02
CA ALA A 85 -10.13 -12.00 3.93
C ALA A 85 -10.51 -11.38 2.56
N GLU A 86 -11.80 -11.19 2.30
CA GLU A 86 -12.29 -10.52 1.09
C GLU A 86 -11.91 -9.04 1.07
N ALA A 87 -12.04 -8.34 2.20
CA ALA A 87 -11.60 -6.95 2.33
C ALA A 87 -10.09 -6.79 2.07
N VAL A 88 -9.26 -7.72 2.56
CA VAL A 88 -7.82 -7.72 2.26
C VAL A 88 -7.58 -7.85 0.76
N ARG A 89 -8.29 -8.75 0.08
CA ARG A 89 -8.15 -8.95 -1.37
C ARG A 89 -8.54 -7.69 -2.15
N GLU A 90 -9.63 -7.03 -1.81
CA GLU A 90 -10.07 -5.78 -2.45
C GLU A 90 -9.07 -4.64 -2.23
N ASN A 91 -8.53 -4.54 -1.01
CA ASN A 91 -7.48 -3.58 -0.70
C ASN A 91 -6.20 -3.88 -1.48
N GLU A 92 -5.82 -5.15 -1.67
CA GLU A 92 -4.66 -5.52 -2.49
C GLU A 92 -4.79 -5.10 -3.95
N GLU A 93 -5.97 -5.28 -4.56
CA GLU A 93 -6.26 -4.79 -5.91
C GLU A 93 -6.17 -3.26 -5.98
N THR A 94 -6.69 -2.57 -4.96
CA THR A 94 -6.62 -1.11 -4.84
C THR A 94 -5.17 -0.63 -4.70
N ILE A 95 -4.39 -1.26 -3.82
CA ILE A 95 -2.95 -1.01 -3.63
C ILE A 95 -2.20 -1.21 -4.95
N ALA A 96 -2.49 -2.27 -5.69
CA ALA A 96 -1.83 -2.54 -6.97
C ALA A 96 -2.11 -1.43 -7.99
N SER A 97 -3.37 -0.99 -8.13
CA SER A 97 -3.73 0.13 -9.00
C SER A 97 -3.08 1.45 -8.55
N GLN A 98 -3.07 1.74 -7.25
CA GLN A 98 -2.46 2.96 -6.72
C GLN A 98 -0.93 2.99 -6.89
N ARG A 99 -0.25 1.86 -6.73
CA ARG A 99 1.20 1.73 -7.00
C ARG A 99 1.53 2.00 -8.46
N GLU A 100 0.72 1.49 -9.40
CA GLU A 100 0.90 1.79 -10.83
C GLU A 100 0.66 3.28 -11.13
N ARG A 101 -0.32 3.91 -10.48
CA ARG A 101 -0.53 5.37 -10.59
C ARG A 101 0.68 6.15 -10.07
N LEU A 102 1.22 5.74 -8.93
CA LEU A 102 2.42 6.33 -8.35
C LEU A 102 3.61 6.22 -9.31
N THR A 103 3.80 5.06 -9.96
CA THR A 103 4.82 4.87 -11.00
C THR A 103 4.63 5.84 -12.17
N MET A 104 3.41 5.98 -12.69
CA MET A 104 3.15 6.92 -13.80
C MET A 104 3.40 8.38 -13.42
N ILE A 105 3.00 8.79 -12.22
CA ILE A 105 3.20 10.16 -11.74
C ILE A 105 4.70 10.45 -11.55
N ARG A 106 5.45 9.50 -10.96
CA ARG A 106 6.91 9.63 -10.81
C ARG A 106 7.61 9.76 -12.16
N LEU A 107 7.22 8.95 -13.15
CA LEU A 107 7.76 9.04 -14.50
C LEU A 107 7.45 10.39 -15.17
N ALA A 108 6.22 10.88 -15.04
CA ALA A 108 5.83 12.18 -15.58
C ALA A 108 6.56 13.34 -14.89
N LEU A 109 6.81 13.24 -13.59
CA LEU A 109 7.56 14.23 -12.82
C LEU A 109 9.05 14.21 -13.20
N GLU A 110 9.65 13.03 -13.34
CA GLU A 110 11.04 12.86 -13.77
C GLU A 110 11.29 13.51 -15.13
N GLU A 111 10.40 13.27 -16.11
CA GLU A 111 10.47 13.89 -17.45
C GLU A 111 10.34 15.43 -17.39
N LYS A 112 9.62 15.98 -16.41
CA LYS A 112 9.38 17.43 -16.25
C LYS A 112 10.51 18.16 -15.54
N VAL A 113 10.98 17.59 -14.43
CA VAL A 113 12.01 18.23 -13.59
C VAL A 113 13.41 17.93 -14.15
N GLY A 114 13.53 16.95 -15.05
CA GLY A 114 14.77 16.63 -15.75
C GLY A 114 15.87 16.15 -14.81
N VAL A 115 15.51 15.53 -13.68
CA VAL A 115 16.47 15.15 -12.64
C VAL A 115 17.27 13.93 -13.08
N ASP A 116 18.36 14.21 -13.81
CA ASP A 116 19.67 13.69 -13.41
C ASP A 116 19.79 13.87 -11.89
N ALA A 117 20.16 12.83 -11.15
CA ALA A 117 20.12 12.68 -9.69
C ALA A 117 20.91 13.73 -8.85
N ALA A 118 21.27 14.88 -9.43
CA ALA A 118 22.18 15.89 -8.90
C ALA A 118 21.59 17.31 -8.74
N ASN A 119 20.29 17.56 -9.01
CA ASN A 119 19.76 18.93 -8.92
C ASN A 119 19.32 19.30 -7.48
N PRO A 120 19.99 20.25 -6.78
CA PRO A 120 19.77 20.56 -5.35
C PRO A 120 18.44 21.26 -5.02
N HIS A 121 17.62 21.60 -6.03
CA HIS A 121 16.44 22.44 -5.84
C HIS A 121 15.23 21.73 -5.20
N TYR A 122 15.27 20.40 -5.05
CA TYR A 122 14.24 19.61 -4.34
C TYR A 122 14.77 18.90 -3.09
N GLU A 123 15.92 19.32 -2.54
CA GLU A 123 16.20 19.03 -1.14
C GLU A 123 15.17 19.78 -0.28
N ARG A 124 14.17 19.01 0.16
CA ARG A 124 13.32 19.22 1.34
C ARG A 124 13.69 20.50 2.11
N ALA A 125 12.79 21.49 2.10
CA ALA A 125 12.72 22.43 3.21
C ALA A 125 12.38 21.63 4.49
N THR A 126 13.40 21.07 5.15
CA THR A 126 13.29 20.60 6.53
C THR A 126 13.14 21.86 7.39
N ALA A 127 11.92 22.09 7.85
CA ALA A 127 11.58 23.16 8.76
C ALA A 127 12.19 22.91 10.15
N ALA A 128 12.81 23.98 10.67
CA ALA A 128 13.07 24.37 12.07
C ALA A 128 13.76 23.37 13.03
#